data_AF-A0A0W0Z7Q2-F1
#
_entry.id   AF-A0A0W0Z7Q2-F1
#
_cell.length_a   1.000
_cell.length_b   1.000
_cell.length_c   1.000
_cell.angle_alpha   90.00
_cell.angle_beta   90.00
_cell.angle_gamma   90.00
#
_symmetry.space_group_name_H-M   'P 1'
#
loop_
_entity.id
_entity.type
_entity.pdbx_description
1 polymer ?
#
loop_
_entity_poly.entity_id
_entity_poly.type
_entity_poly.pdbx_seq_one_letter_code
_entity_poly.pdbx_strand_id
1 'polypeptide(L)'
;MSNPIEKLLQEAIRSISPDIPAAVFHFDFDRNAAESFLKEHLGVPFIIRKSSVDEFYALDTYNWETGVFGHLLIESPQEDCPEFKLYHNSQGVNEEYGELTHYAQIRWERVQNKIAWQKFKEKLDRIPEQNRAVLSIQSLDKKKVAVTAEQLDEFARNNPGLQYRGDGHTGFAMAKALHAPFAVIRSEGKREEINSVLKGRVSDNTMLVITGHGSPHSEGIEGSYVNLDDLKGVETAFNQQIERGPGELVSSILEAGLQKGNHIILLLCICYAAVDAQGTDNSFAHRLAREFAAQGISSTIIASDKPVKRFGYEAIEDEALTFDDAIGMAPADVCVFTTEVDGPDTNPDISIYKPNECIVLSQTGLRFLNLYNPLLNLQSLRINVPSSVGTPAVKKQAPEQPDLLMKIQKMKNYGKSLADLGIGKGNTAVELAEALENKLTHFLLETDLTEKNITQFKSSFSALLHSKDLIMHEHREQWKPIVANILIALTGIGLLAILFKVICHAIEVSNQNKPMSFNQSFFFAKPKTQEFEEEIEDSLNRADFTA
;
A
#
# COMPACT_ATOMS: atom_id res chain seq x y z
N MET A 1 -39.46 -0.76 -26.75
CA MET A 1 -38.70 0.51 -26.88
C MET A 1 -38.03 0.76 -25.55
N SER A 2 -36.83 1.34 -25.51
CA SER A 2 -36.22 1.79 -24.24
C SER A 2 -37.06 2.93 -23.64
N ASN A 3 -37.00 3.09 -22.31
CA ASN A 3 -37.61 4.25 -21.66
C ASN A 3 -36.86 5.53 -22.10
N PRO A 4 -37.55 6.63 -22.46
CA PRO A 4 -36.89 7.91 -22.71
C PRO A 4 -35.93 8.35 -21.61
N ILE A 5 -36.27 8.08 -20.33
CA ILE A 5 -35.43 8.43 -19.17
C ILE A 5 -34.18 7.54 -19.10
N GLU A 6 -34.30 6.22 -19.35
CA GLU A 6 -33.14 5.31 -19.46
C GLU A 6 -32.14 5.81 -20.53
N LYS A 7 -32.66 6.35 -21.65
CA LYS A 7 -31.83 6.91 -22.73
C LYS A 7 -31.13 8.21 -22.30
N LEU A 8 -31.85 9.14 -21.68
CA LEU A 8 -31.27 10.39 -21.16
C LEU A 8 -30.20 10.10 -20.10
N LEU A 9 -30.44 9.12 -19.22
CA LEU A 9 -29.51 8.68 -18.18
C LEU A 9 -28.24 8.04 -18.78
N GLN A 10 -28.37 7.28 -19.88
CA GLN A 10 -27.21 6.81 -20.64
C GLN A 10 -26.44 7.94 -21.34
N GLU A 11 -27.12 8.96 -21.83
CA GLU A 11 -26.50 10.11 -22.50
C GLU A 11 -25.75 11.00 -21.50
N ALA A 12 -26.35 11.29 -20.34
CA ALA A 12 -25.75 12.09 -19.26
C ALA A 12 -24.49 11.46 -18.64
N ILE A 13 -24.39 10.12 -18.61
CA ILE A 13 -23.16 9.43 -18.20
C ILE A 13 -22.13 9.37 -19.34
N ARG A 14 -22.54 9.16 -20.60
CA ARG A 14 -21.60 9.14 -21.74
C ARG A 14 -20.97 10.50 -22.04
N SER A 15 -21.60 11.61 -21.65
CA SER A 15 -20.99 12.95 -21.71
C SER A 15 -19.87 13.18 -20.69
N ILE A 16 -19.75 12.33 -19.67
CA ILE A 16 -18.67 12.39 -18.66
C ILE A 16 -17.37 11.87 -19.28
N SER A 17 -17.42 10.65 -19.84
CA SER A 17 -16.33 10.05 -20.61
C SER A 17 -16.90 8.96 -21.52
N PRO A 18 -16.47 8.89 -22.79
CA PRO A 18 -16.92 7.86 -23.72
C PRO A 18 -16.42 6.46 -23.34
N ASP A 19 -15.39 6.38 -22.49
CA ASP A 19 -14.74 5.15 -22.06
C ASP A 19 -15.45 4.45 -20.89
N ILE A 20 -16.47 5.08 -20.29
CA ILE A 20 -17.28 4.47 -19.23
C ILE A 20 -18.00 3.23 -19.80
N PRO A 21 -17.79 2.02 -19.25
CA PRO A 21 -18.31 0.79 -19.83
C PRO A 21 -19.84 0.80 -19.89
N ALA A 22 -20.42 0.26 -20.98
CA ALA A 22 -21.87 0.05 -21.06
C ALA A 22 -22.41 -0.85 -19.92
N ALA A 23 -21.55 -1.66 -19.30
CA ALA A 23 -21.79 -2.46 -18.10
C ALA A 23 -22.03 -1.65 -16.81
N VAL A 24 -22.07 -0.30 -16.86
CA VAL A 24 -22.67 0.48 -15.75
C VAL A 24 -24.21 0.48 -15.80
N PHE A 25 -24.86 -0.03 -16.86
CA PHE A 25 -26.32 0.01 -17.01
C PHE A 25 -26.97 -1.39 -16.94
N HIS A 26 -27.65 -1.66 -15.84
CA HIS A 26 -28.35 -2.93 -15.59
C HIS A 26 -29.74 -2.66 -15.00
N PHE A 27 -30.65 -2.11 -15.82
CA PHE A 27 -32.00 -1.70 -15.40
C PHE A 27 -32.92 -2.84 -14.94
N ASP A 28 -32.49 -4.08 -15.13
CA ASP A 28 -33.13 -5.34 -14.74
C ASP A 28 -32.58 -5.93 -13.42
N PHE A 29 -31.42 -5.47 -12.93
CA PHE A 29 -30.83 -5.94 -11.69
C PHE A 29 -31.63 -5.49 -10.45
N ASP A 30 -31.72 -6.38 -9.46
CA ASP A 30 -32.01 -5.98 -8.08
C ASP A 30 -30.72 -5.49 -7.37
N ARG A 31 -30.85 -5.08 -6.11
CA ARG A 31 -29.71 -4.63 -5.31
C ARG A 31 -28.67 -5.74 -5.11
N ASN A 32 -29.07 -6.99 -4.91
CA ASN A 32 -28.15 -8.09 -4.62
C ASN A 32 -27.34 -8.48 -5.87
N ALA A 33 -27.98 -8.45 -7.04
CA ALA A 33 -27.33 -8.64 -8.34
C ALA A 33 -26.28 -7.54 -8.59
N ALA A 34 -26.64 -6.27 -8.40
CA ALA A 34 -25.71 -5.15 -8.52
C ALA A 34 -24.54 -5.24 -7.50
N GLU A 35 -24.82 -5.57 -6.24
CA GLU A 35 -23.80 -5.78 -5.21
C GLU A 35 -22.88 -6.98 -5.51
N SER A 36 -23.35 -8.00 -6.23
CA SER A 36 -22.53 -9.18 -6.58
C SER A 36 -21.66 -8.87 -7.80
N PHE A 37 -22.27 -8.33 -8.85
CA PHE A 37 -21.59 -7.90 -10.06
C PHE A 37 -20.44 -6.91 -9.78
N LEU A 38 -20.64 -5.93 -8.90
CA LEU A 38 -19.61 -4.95 -8.51
C LEU A 38 -18.43 -5.54 -7.71
N LYS A 39 -18.57 -6.72 -7.07
CA LYS A 39 -17.44 -7.43 -6.44
C LYS A 39 -16.55 -8.08 -7.50
N GLU A 40 -17.18 -8.67 -8.51
CA GLU A 40 -16.54 -9.42 -9.59
C GLU A 40 -15.90 -8.49 -10.63
N HIS A 41 -16.59 -7.41 -11.00
CA HIS A 41 -16.22 -6.52 -12.10
C HIS A 41 -15.53 -5.26 -11.60
N LEU A 42 -14.33 -5.39 -11.02
CA LEU A 42 -13.57 -4.31 -10.38
C LEU A 42 -13.18 -3.11 -11.29
N GLY A 43 -13.40 -3.21 -12.60
CA GLY A 43 -13.27 -2.11 -13.57
C GLY A 43 -14.56 -1.31 -13.83
N VAL A 44 -15.67 -1.66 -13.18
CA VAL A 44 -16.97 -0.96 -13.27
C VAL A 44 -17.12 -0.06 -12.03
N PRO A 45 -17.24 1.28 -12.19
CA PRO A 45 -17.21 2.23 -11.07
C PRO A 45 -18.48 2.25 -10.22
N PHE A 46 -19.62 1.95 -10.84
CA PHE A 46 -20.95 1.94 -10.26
C PHE A 46 -21.90 1.14 -11.16
N ILE A 47 -23.03 0.71 -10.61
CA ILE A 47 -24.17 0.18 -11.38
C ILE A 47 -25.33 1.17 -11.27
N ILE A 48 -25.94 1.46 -12.41
CA ILE A 48 -27.20 2.18 -12.55
C ILE A 48 -28.27 1.14 -12.91
N ARG A 49 -29.26 1.01 -12.03
CA ARG A 49 -30.41 0.10 -12.19
C ARG A 49 -31.71 0.82 -11.82
N LYS A 50 -32.85 0.14 -11.94
CA LYS A 50 -34.12 0.67 -11.40
C LYS A 50 -34.13 0.57 -9.88
N SER A 51 -34.76 1.54 -9.22
CA SER A 51 -35.01 1.46 -7.79
C SER A 51 -36.24 0.59 -7.50
N SER A 52 -36.37 0.18 -6.23
CA SER A 52 -37.64 -0.31 -5.66
C SER A 52 -38.47 0.82 -5.05
N VAL A 53 -38.05 2.08 -5.24
CA VAL A 53 -38.79 3.30 -4.92
C VAL A 53 -39.30 3.86 -6.24
N ASP A 54 -40.62 4.06 -6.34
CA ASP A 54 -41.28 4.51 -7.57
C ASP A 54 -40.69 5.83 -8.10
N GLU A 55 -40.64 5.98 -9.43
CA GLU A 55 -40.01 7.09 -10.18
C GLU A 55 -38.49 7.31 -10.00
N PHE A 56 -37.80 6.59 -9.09
CA PHE A 56 -36.35 6.66 -8.92
C PHE A 56 -35.58 5.54 -9.65
N TYR A 57 -34.38 5.87 -10.10
CA TYR A 57 -33.32 4.88 -10.38
C TYR A 57 -32.43 4.72 -9.15
N ALA A 58 -31.51 3.75 -9.17
CA ALA A 58 -30.52 3.59 -8.11
C ALA A 58 -29.11 3.54 -8.70
N LEU A 59 -28.18 4.22 -8.04
CA LEU A 59 -26.74 4.14 -8.28
C LEU A 59 -26.09 3.37 -7.13
N ASP A 60 -25.63 2.16 -7.41
CA ASP A 60 -24.87 1.32 -6.48
C ASP A 60 -23.37 1.50 -6.72
N THR A 61 -22.58 1.62 -5.65
CA THR A 61 -21.11 1.68 -5.68
C THR A 61 -20.53 0.65 -4.72
N TYR A 62 -19.35 0.11 -5.04
CA TYR A 62 -18.59 -0.77 -4.15
C TYR A 62 -17.26 -0.13 -3.77
N ASN A 63 -17.06 0.11 -2.46
CA ASN A 63 -15.74 0.40 -1.93
C ASN A 63 -15.03 -0.90 -1.58
N TRP A 64 -14.12 -1.31 -2.47
CA TRP A 64 -13.27 -2.49 -2.37
C TRP A 64 -12.21 -2.43 -1.26
N GLU A 65 -11.89 -1.24 -0.72
CA GLU A 65 -10.95 -1.05 0.39
C GLU A 65 -11.61 -1.41 1.73
N THR A 66 -12.88 -1.04 1.89
CA THR A 66 -13.66 -1.26 3.12
C THR A 66 -14.60 -2.48 3.04
N GLY A 67 -14.87 -2.98 1.83
CA GLY A 67 -15.87 -4.00 1.55
C GLY A 67 -17.33 -3.48 1.65
N VAL A 68 -17.53 -2.17 1.62
CA VAL A 68 -18.84 -1.52 1.86
C VAL A 68 -19.47 -1.05 0.55
N PHE A 69 -20.77 -1.29 0.41
CA PHE A 69 -21.57 -0.72 -0.68
C PHE A 69 -22.19 0.62 -0.28
N GLY A 70 -22.23 1.55 -1.22
CA GLY A 70 -22.99 2.80 -1.13
C GLY A 70 -24.09 2.80 -2.17
N HIS A 71 -25.31 3.15 -1.76
CA HIS A 71 -26.50 3.17 -2.62
C HIS A 71 -27.13 4.55 -2.56
N LEU A 72 -27.27 5.19 -3.73
CA LEU A 72 -27.96 6.47 -3.87
C LEU A 72 -29.16 6.28 -4.78
N LEU A 73 -30.26 7.00 -4.52
CA LEU A 73 -31.35 7.14 -5.47
C LEU A 73 -30.95 8.20 -6.51
N ILE A 74 -31.44 8.03 -7.75
CA ILE A 74 -31.30 9.02 -8.83
C ILE A 74 -32.71 9.49 -9.21
N GLU A 75 -32.97 10.79 -9.06
CA GLU A 75 -34.19 11.43 -9.56
C GLU A 75 -34.02 11.81 -11.04
N SER A 76 -35.14 11.80 -11.77
CA SER A 76 -35.18 12.20 -13.18
C SER A 76 -35.20 13.73 -13.31
N PRO A 77 -34.58 14.32 -14.35
CA PRO A 77 -34.62 15.77 -14.59
C PRO A 77 -36.04 16.34 -14.68
N GLN A 78 -36.20 17.57 -14.19
CA GLN A 78 -37.44 18.35 -14.19
C GLN A 78 -37.34 19.52 -15.18
N GLU A 79 -38.45 20.20 -15.52
CA GLU A 79 -38.44 21.27 -16.54
C GLU A 79 -37.54 22.47 -16.16
N ASP A 80 -37.33 22.71 -14.87
CA ASP A 80 -36.46 23.74 -14.29
C ASP A 80 -35.08 23.23 -13.86
N CYS A 81 -34.90 21.91 -13.73
CA CYS A 81 -33.64 21.27 -13.34
C CYS A 81 -33.25 20.15 -14.34
N PRO A 82 -32.42 20.45 -15.36
CA PRO A 82 -32.04 19.49 -16.42
C PRO A 82 -31.00 18.43 -16.00
N GLU A 83 -30.47 18.51 -14.77
CA GLU A 83 -29.51 17.55 -14.20
C GLU A 83 -30.23 16.36 -13.53
N PHE A 84 -29.60 15.19 -13.54
CA PHE A 84 -30.02 14.07 -12.69
C PHE A 84 -29.51 14.29 -11.26
N LYS A 85 -30.42 14.35 -10.28
CA LYS A 85 -30.09 14.58 -8.87
C LYS A 85 -29.93 13.26 -8.11
N LEU A 86 -28.93 13.20 -7.23
CA LEU A 86 -28.67 12.08 -6.34
C LEU A 86 -29.25 12.34 -4.96
N TYR A 87 -29.87 11.32 -4.37
CA TYR A 87 -30.45 11.37 -3.02
C TYR A 87 -29.96 10.22 -2.15
N HIS A 88 -29.73 10.50 -0.87
CA HIS A 88 -29.57 9.48 0.16
C HIS A 88 -30.93 9.25 0.86
N ASN A 89 -31.38 7.99 0.97
CA ASN A 89 -32.58 7.68 1.75
C ASN A 89 -32.21 7.35 3.20
N SER A 90 -32.59 8.23 4.13
CA SER A 90 -32.43 8.03 5.56
C SER A 90 -33.81 7.88 6.21
N GLN A 91 -34.11 6.69 6.74
CA GLN A 91 -35.37 6.39 7.43
C GLN A 91 -36.66 6.71 6.62
N GLY A 92 -36.59 6.65 5.28
CA GLY A 92 -37.69 7.02 4.39
C GLY A 92 -37.71 8.48 3.93
N VAL A 93 -36.82 9.34 4.46
CA VAL A 93 -36.60 10.71 3.97
C VAL A 93 -35.51 10.68 2.90
N ASN A 94 -35.76 11.33 1.76
CA ASN A 94 -34.75 11.55 0.72
C ASN A 94 -34.05 12.89 0.98
N GLU A 95 -32.73 12.87 1.16
CA GLU A 95 -31.88 14.05 1.35
C GLU A 95 -31.01 14.23 0.09
N GLU A 96 -30.98 15.43 -0.51
CA GLU A 96 -30.17 15.68 -1.72
C GLU A 96 -28.67 15.53 -1.38
N TYR A 97 -27.98 14.74 -2.20
CA TYR A 97 -26.56 14.44 -2.07
C TYR A 97 -25.71 15.21 -3.11
N GLY A 98 -26.27 15.56 -4.26
CA GLY A 98 -25.62 16.33 -5.32
C GLY A 98 -26.00 15.88 -6.74
N GLU A 99 -25.19 16.24 -7.72
CA GLU A 99 -25.43 15.88 -9.14
C GLU A 99 -24.79 14.55 -9.55
N LEU A 100 -25.52 13.79 -10.37
CA LEU A 100 -25.10 12.50 -10.92
C LEU A 100 -23.79 12.63 -11.72
N THR A 101 -23.71 13.65 -12.57
CA THR A 101 -22.60 13.91 -13.49
C THR A 101 -21.28 14.10 -12.74
N HIS A 102 -21.28 14.99 -11.75
CA HIS A 102 -20.15 15.24 -10.86
C HIS A 102 -19.73 14.00 -10.05
N TYR A 103 -20.70 13.27 -9.48
CA TYR A 103 -20.39 12.07 -8.70
C TYR A 103 -19.81 10.94 -9.56
N ALA A 104 -20.38 10.71 -10.74
CA ALA A 104 -19.95 9.67 -11.65
C ALA A 104 -18.56 9.96 -12.24
N GLN A 105 -18.20 11.23 -12.50
CA GLN A 105 -16.83 11.64 -12.82
C GLN A 105 -15.84 11.21 -11.73
N ILE A 106 -16.09 11.61 -10.47
CA ILE A 106 -15.21 11.28 -9.33
C ILE A 106 -15.09 9.76 -9.13
N ARG A 107 -16.16 9.00 -9.39
CA ARG A 107 -16.12 7.52 -9.32
C ARG A 107 -15.35 6.90 -10.49
N TRP A 108 -15.43 7.46 -11.68
CA TRP A 108 -14.71 7.01 -12.86
C TRP A 108 -13.20 7.26 -12.75
N GLU A 109 -12.80 8.48 -12.37
CA GLU A 109 -11.40 8.85 -12.10
C GLU A 109 -10.74 7.90 -11.09
N ARG A 110 -11.43 7.58 -9.98
CA ARG A 110 -10.94 6.63 -8.98
C ARG A 110 -10.72 5.22 -9.54
N VAL A 111 -11.56 4.76 -10.46
CA VAL A 111 -11.37 3.46 -11.12
C VAL A 111 -10.22 3.51 -12.13
N GLN A 112 -10.10 4.57 -12.92
CA GLN A 112 -8.97 4.73 -13.84
C GLN A 112 -7.63 4.81 -13.11
N ASN A 113 -7.53 5.60 -12.04
CA ASN A 113 -6.36 5.67 -11.18
C ASN A 113 -6.03 4.30 -10.55
N LYS A 114 -7.04 3.54 -10.12
CA LYS A 114 -6.86 2.16 -9.62
C LYS A 114 -6.38 1.19 -10.72
N ILE A 115 -6.90 1.27 -11.93
CA ILE A 115 -6.47 0.42 -13.05
C ILE A 115 -5.04 0.75 -13.46
N ALA A 116 -4.68 2.05 -13.54
CA ALA A 116 -3.31 2.50 -13.76
C ALA A 116 -2.37 2.01 -12.64
N TRP A 117 -2.80 2.08 -11.38
CA TRP A 117 -2.06 1.60 -10.22
C TRP A 117 -1.78 0.09 -10.27
N GLN A 118 -2.77 -0.74 -10.62
CA GLN A 118 -2.55 -2.19 -10.75
C GLN A 118 -1.63 -2.52 -11.93
N LYS A 119 -1.79 -1.86 -13.09
CA LYS A 119 -0.87 -1.98 -14.23
C LYS A 119 0.56 -1.58 -13.85
N PHE A 120 0.73 -0.55 -13.02
CA PHE A 120 2.04 -0.16 -12.50
C PHE A 120 2.62 -1.20 -11.53
N LYS A 121 1.81 -1.83 -10.67
CA LYS A 121 2.28 -2.93 -9.81
C LYS A 121 2.68 -4.18 -10.62
N GLU A 122 1.94 -4.52 -11.68
CA GLU A 122 2.39 -5.52 -12.66
C GLU A 122 3.70 -5.14 -13.38
N LYS A 123 3.95 -3.84 -13.60
CA LYS A 123 5.18 -3.32 -14.21
C LYS A 123 6.36 -3.46 -13.24
N LEU A 124 6.18 -3.19 -11.95
CA LEU A 124 7.18 -3.39 -10.89
C LEU A 124 7.66 -4.85 -10.80
N ASP A 125 6.73 -5.81 -10.78
CA ASP A 125 7.05 -7.25 -10.72
C ASP A 125 7.81 -7.77 -11.96
N ARG A 126 7.88 -6.99 -13.04
CA ARG A 126 8.60 -7.31 -14.28
C ARG A 126 9.97 -6.62 -14.39
N ILE A 127 10.38 -5.79 -13.43
CA ILE A 127 11.67 -5.09 -13.46
C ILE A 127 12.82 -6.07 -13.22
N PRO A 128 13.73 -6.29 -14.19
CA PRO A 128 14.85 -7.21 -14.03
C PRO A 128 15.76 -6.82 -12.84
N GLU A 129 16.38 -7.80 -12.20
CA GLU A 129 17.30 -7.59 -11.07
C GLU A 129 18.50 -6.70 -11.43
N GLN A 130 18.98 -6.78 -12.68
CA GLN A 130 20.02 -5.89 -13.17
C GLN A 130 19.54 -4.44 -13.40
N ASN A 131 18.26 -4.19 -13.63
CA ASN A 131 17.70 -2.85 -13.89
C ASN A 131 17.36 -2.12 -12.58
N ARG A 132 18.26 -2.20 -11.59
CA ARG A 132 18.07 -1.70 -10.23
C ARG A 132 19.35 -1.05 -9.71
N ALA A 133 19.20 0.11 -9.07
CA ALA A 133 20.31 0.82 -8.42
C ALA A 133 19.82 1.73 -7.28
N VAL A 134 20.74 2.11 -6.39
CA VAL A 134 20.48 3.07 -5.31
C VAL A 134 21.53 4.19 -5.32
N LEU A 135 21.05 5.43 -5.30
CA LEU A 135 21.86 6.64 -5.24
C LEU A 135 21.62 7.39 -3.94
N SER A 136 22.69 7.92 -3.35
CA SER A 136 22.61 8.83 -2.22
C SER A 136 23.25 10.18 -2.53
N ILE A 137 22.52 11.24 -2.23
CA ILE A 137 23.04 12.61 -2.18
C ILE A 137 23.76 12.86 -0.84
N GLN A 138 23.50 12.04 0.19
CA GLN A 138 24.29 12.07 1.41
C GLN A 138 25.58 11.27 1.26
N SER A 139 26.67 11.78 1.84
CA SER A 139 27.90 11.01 2.01
C SER A 139 27.69 9.85 2.97
N LEU A 140 28.13 8.63 2.62
CA LEU A 140 28.04 7.47 3.50
C LEU A 140 29.12 7.59 4.59
N ASP A 141 28.72 7.89 5.83
CA ASP A 141 29.64 8.07 6.97
C ASP A 141 30.80 9.05 6.66
N LYS A 142 30.49 10.14 5.95
CA LYS A 142 31.46 11.14 5.43
C LYS A 142 32.54 10.57 4.51
N LYS A 143 32.23 9.52 3.73
CA LYS A 143 33.10 8.95 2.69
C LYS A 143 32.50 9.13 1.28
N LYS A 144 33.32 8.85 0.26
CA LYS A 144 32.88 8.65 -1.13
C LYS A 144 32.82 7.14 -1.37
N VAL A 145 31.65 6.61 -1.70
CA VAL A 145 31.43 5.16 -1.83
C VAL A 145 30.65 4.88 -3.10
N ALA A 146 31.18 3.98 -3.92
CA ALA A 146 30.49 3.33 -5.03
C ALA A 146 30.82 1.83 -4.91
N VAL A 147 29.81 0.99 -4.73
CA VAL A 147 29.95 -0.45 -4.51
C VAL A 147 28.93 -1.22 -5.34
N THR A 148 29.36 -2.35 -5.89
CA THR A 148 28.47 -3.25 -6.63
C THR A 148 27.61 -4.07 -5.65
N ALA A 149 26.54 -4.69 -6.14
CA ALA A 149 25.63 -5.49 -5.29
C ALA A 149 26.37 -6.60 -4.51
N GLU A 150 27.33 -7.23 -5.20
CA GLU A 150 28.14 -8.34 -4.71
C GLU A 150 29.13 -7.91 -3.62
N GLN A 151 29.44 -6.60 -3.53
CA GLN A 151 30.34 -6.02 -2.53
C GLN A 151 29.63 -5.55 -1.25
N LEU A 152 28.30 -5.41 -1.26
CA LEU A 152 27.53 -4.81 -0.15
C LEU A 152 27.75 -5.54 1.18
N ASP A 153 27.74 -6.87 1.20
CA ASP A 153 27.85 -7.63 2.44
C ASP A 153 29.26 -7.61 3.03
N GLU A 154 30.30 -7.52 2.19
CA GLU A 154 31.65 -7.27 2.69
C GLU A 154 31.79 -5.84 3.22
N PHE A 155 31.23 -4.85 2.52
CA PHE A 155 31.23 -3.46 2.97
C PHE A 155 30.48 -3.29 4.30
N ALA A 156 29.35 -3.98 4.49
CA ALA A 156 28.58 -4.00 5.73
C ALA A 156 29.36 -4.63 6.88
N ARG A 157 29.98 -5.82 6.67
CA ARG A 157 30.85 -6.47 7.68
C ARG A 157 32.01 -5.58 8.11
N ASN A 158 32.59 -4.82 7.18
CA ASN A 158 33.71 -3.91 7.43
C ASN A 158 33.29 -2.54 8.01
N ASN A 159 32.00 -2.19 8.00
CA ASN A 159 31.47 -0.93 8.53
C ASN A 159 30.20 -1.19 9.37
N PRO A 160 30.29 -1.83 10.56
CA PRO A 160 29.13 -2.20 11.37
C PRO A 160 28.30 -1.00 11.88
N GLY A 161 28.83 0.22 11.84
CA GLY A 161 28.07 1.44 12.15
C GLY A 161 26.86 1.69 11.22
N LEU A 162 26.91 1.13 10.00
CA LEU A 162 25.82 1.20 9.01
C LEU A 162 24.56 0.40 9.42
N GLN A 163 24.63 -0.39 10.50
CA GLN A 163 23.47 -1.03 11.12
C GLN A 163 22.44 0.03 11.55
N TYR A 164 22.91 1.10 12.18
CA TYR A 164 22.08 2.14 12.80
C TYR A 164 21.81 3.28 11.83
N ARG A 165 20.84 4.16 12.13
CA ARG A 165 20.62 5.39 11.34
C ARG A 165 21.85 6.33 11.34
N GLY A 166 22.18 6.91 10.18
CA GLY A 166 23.31 7.82 9.99
C GLY A 166 23.33 8.47 8.61
N ASP A 167 24.42 9.17 8.27
CA ASP A 167 24.54 9.87 6.98
C ASP A 167 24.72 8.89 5.83
N GLY A 168 23.76 8.87 4.89
CA GLY A 168 23.71 7.92 3.77
C GLY A 168 23.24 6.50 4.13
N HIS A 169 23.08 6.16 5.42
CA HIS A 169 22.80 4.78 5.87
C HIS A 169 21.45 4.26 5.33
N THR A 170 20.44 5.12 5.21
CA THR A 170 19.15 4.80 4.59
C THR A 170 19.31 4.24 3.17
N GLY A 171 20.16 4.86 2.34
CA GLY A 171 20.42 4.40 0.97
C GLY A 171 21.22 3.10 0.94
N PHE A 172 22.18 2.92 1.84
CA PHE A 172 22.93 1.67 1.95
C PHE A 172 22.03 0.50 2.41
N ALA A 173 21.11 0.75 3.34
CA ALA A 173 20.11 -0.23 3.78
C ALA A 173 19.16 -0.62 2.63
N MET A 174 18.67 0.35 1.85
CA MET A 174 17.86 0.09 0.65
C MET A 174 18.61 -0.72 -0.41
N ALA A 175 19.89 -0.41 -0.65
CA ALA A 175 20.74 -1.16 -1.56
C ALA A 175 20.93 -2.63 -1.13
N LYS A 176 21.15 -2.84 0.18
CA LYS A 176 21.26 -4.18 0.78
C LYS A 176 19.95 -4.96 0.70
N ALA A 177 18.80 -4.33 0.97
CA ALA A 177 17.49 -4.98 0.84
C ALA A 177 17.18 -5.38 -0.61
N LEU A 178 17.55 -4.53 -1.58
CA LEU A 178 17.32 -4.76 -3.02
C LEU A 178 18.36 -5.66 -3.71
N HIS A 179 19.47 -5.99 -3.03
CA HIS A 179 20.71 -6.52 -3.61
C HIS A 179 21.14 -5.74 -4.88
N ALA A 180 21.15 -4.41 -4.78
CA ALA A 180 21.39 -3.49 -5.90
C ALA A 180 22.62 -2.60 -5.65
N PRO A 181 23.40 -2.22 -6.69
CA PRO A 181 24.56 -1.34 -6.54
C PRO A 181 24.22 -0.02 -5.84
N PHE A 182 25.12 0.43 -4.97
CA PHE A 182 25.01 1.67 -4.20
C PHE A 182 26.10 2.67 -4.60
N ALA A 183 25.72 3.90 -4.93
CA ALA A 183 26.68 4.98 -5.17
C ALA A 183 26.27 6.31 -4.51
N VAL A 184 27.26 7.00 -3.95
CA VAL A 184 27.13 8.36 -3.44
C VAL A 184 27.39 9.34 -4.57
N ILE A 185 26.37 10.08 -5.01
CA ILE A 185 26.54 11.15 -6.00
C ILE A 185 27.34 12.29 -5.35
N ARG A 186 28.46 12.65 -5.96
CA ARG A 186 29.34 13.77 -5.58
C ARG A 186 29.56 14.67 -6.79
N SER A 187 30.12 15.85 -6.54
CA SER A 187 30.60 16.77 -7.58
C SER A 187 31.58 16.11 -8.56
N GLU A 188 31.65 16.69 -9.76
CA GLU A 188 32.32 16.27 -11.00
C GLU A 188 33.39 15.17 -10.90
N GLY A 189 34.41 15.35 -10.03
CA GLY A 189 35.60 14.50 -9.92
C GLY A 189 35.41 13.03 -9.49
N LYS A 190 34.18 12.51 -9.43
CA LYS A 190 33.88 11.05 -9.35
C LYS A 190 32.73 10.58 -10.27
N ARG A 191 32.25 11.43 -11.18
CA ARG A 191 31.11 11.12 -12.06
C ARG A 191 31.35 9.87 -12.92
N GLU A 192 32.56 9.69 -13.45
CA GLU A 192 32.96 8.48 -14.20
C GLU A 192 32.89 7.19 -13.36
N GLU A 193 33.31 7.23 -12.10
CA GLU A 193 33.28 6.08 -11.18
C GLU A 193 31.84 5.66 -10.86
N ILE A 194 30.98 6.63 -10.54
CA ILE A 194 29.55 6.42 -10.30
C ILE A 194 28.89 5.83 -11.56
N ASN A 195 29.09 6.49 -12.71
CA ASN A 195 28.55 6.03 -13.98
C ASN A 195 29.06 4.63 -14.35
N SER A 196 30.30 4.26 -13.99
CA SER A 196 30.84 2.91 -14.23
C SER A 196 30.12 1.80 -13.44
N VAL A 197 29.68 2.10 -12.22
CA VAL A 197 28.92 1.16 -11.35
C VAL A 197 27.45 1.08 -11.78
N LEU A 198 26.90 2.17 -12.33
CA LEU A 198 25.53 2.22 -12.88
C LEU A 198 25.43 1.71 -14.33
N LYS A 199 26.55 1.55 -15.05
CA LYS A 199 26.57 1.25 -16.48
C LYS A 199 25.89 -0.09 -16.78
N GLY A 200 24.85 -0.05 -17.60
CA GLY A 200 24.04 -1.25 -17.91
C GLY A 200 23.12 -1.71 -16.77
N ARG A 201 23.09 -0.99 -15.65
CA ARG A 201 22.05 -1.07 -14.61
C ARG A 201 20.96 -0.02 -14.81
N VAL A 202 21.25 1.04 -15.57
CA VAL A 202 20.30 2.08 -16.01
C VAL A 202 19.99 1.90 -17.50
N SER A 203 18.72 1.60 -17.79
CA SER A 203 18.10 1.45 -19.12
C SER A 203 16.57 1.56 -19.00
N ASP A 204 15.80 1.11 -20.00
CA ASP A 204 14.34 1.12 -19.92
C ASP A 204 13.77 0.30 -18.74
N ASN A 205 12.67 0.78 -18.15
CA ASN A 205 12.03 0.25 -16.94
C ASN A 205 12.96 0.05 -15.73
N THR A 206 14.00 0.89 -15.60
CA THR A 206 14.88 0.88 -14.42
C THR A 206 14.17 1.35 -13.16
N MET A 207 14.38 0.63 -12.07
CA MET A 207 14.03 1.07 -10.72
C MET A 207 15.24 1.71 -10.04
N LEU A 208 15.15 3.02 -9.78
CA LEU A 208 16.22 3.78 -9.16
C LEU A 208 15.75 4.42 -7.86
N VAL A 209 16.41 4.08 -6.75
CA VAL A 209 16.15 4.69 -5.45
C VAL A 209 17.07 5.89 -5.25
N ILE A 210 16.55 7.03 -4.81
CA ILE A 210 17.33 8.24 -4.51
C ILE A 210 17.08 8.67 -3.05
N THR A 211 18.15 8.91 -2.30
CA THR A 211 18.12 9.24 -0.86
C THR A 211 18.83 10.57 -0.56
N GLY A 212 18.30 11.38 0.36
CA GLY A 212 18.90 12.67 0.73
C GLY A 212 18.12 13.49 1.76
N HIS A 213 18.41 14.80 1.85
CA HIS A 213 17.58 15.79 2.55
C HIS A 213 16.73 16.57 1.54
N GLY A 214 15.48 16.85 1.87
CA GLY A 214 14.63 17.78 1.13
C GLY A 214 13.99 18.76 2.09
N SER A 215 13.73 19.97 1.59
CA SER A 215 13.06 21.06 2.31
C SER A 215 11.87 21.55 1.47
N PRO A 216 10.74 21.95 2.07
CA PRO A 216 9.66 22.62 1.34
C PRO A 216 10.06 23.95 0.70
N HIS A 217 11.30 24.40 0.91
CA HIS A 217 11.86 25.65 0.39
C HIS A 217 13.12 25.46 -0.49
N SER A 218 13.60 24.23 -0.70
CA SER A 218 14.77 23.97 -1.57
C SER A 218 14.35 23.69 -3.01
N GLU A 219 15.16 24.09 -3.98
CA GLU A 219 14.92 23.77 -5.39
C GLU A 219 15.41 22.35 -5.72
N GLY A 220 16.46 21.90 -5.04
CA GLY A 220 17.05 20.58 -5.11
C GLY A 220 17.03 19.75 -3.82
N ILE A 221 17.79 18.65 -3.84
CA ILE A 221 18.07 17.77 -2.69
C ILE A 221 19.37 18.23 -2.03
N GLU A 222 19.39 18.38 -0.71
CA GLU A 222 20.60 18.68 0.06
C GLU A 222 21.28 17.39 0.58
N GLY A 223 22.60 17.48 0.82
CA GLY A 223 23.36 16.45 1.52
C GLY A 223 24.44 17.04 2.42
N SER A 224 24.78 16.33 3.51
CA SER A 224 25.98 16.61 4.30
C SER A 224 27.21 16.11 3.54
N TYR A 225 28.03 17.01 3.00
CA TYR A 225 29.20 16.68 2.19
C TYR A 225 30.52 16.99 2.89
N VAL A 226 31.02 16.01 3.64
CA VAL A 226 32.44 15.95 4.03
C VAL A 226 33.05 14.70 3.39
N ASN A 227 34.29 14.79 2.90
CA ASN A 227 35.18 13.64 2.91
C ASN A 227 36.35 13.99 3.82
N LEU A 228 36.55 13.26 4.92
CA LEU A 228 37.58 13.61 5.90
C LEU A 228 38.98 13.56 5.27
N ASP A 229 39.19 12.66 4.30
CA ASP A 229 40.47 12.52 3.59
C ASP A 229 40.74 13.65 2.57
N ASP A 230 39.70 14.32 2.08
CA ASP A 230 39.86 15.49 1.19
C ASP A 230 40.28 16.73 2.01
N LEU A 231 39.93 16.80 3.29
CA LEU A 231 40.08 17.99 4.14
C LEU A 231 41.47 18.11 4.76
N LYS A 232 42.45 18.48 3.92
CA LYS A 232 43.78 18.93 4.39
C LYS A 232 43.71 20.35 4.99
N GLY A 233 43.02 20.47 6.13
CA GLY A 233 43.22 21.54 7.10
C GLY A 233 42.38 22.82 6.94
N VAL A 234 41.05 22.72 7.06
CA VAL A 234 40.23 23.89 7.48
C VAL A 234 39.05 23.45 8.36
N GLU A 235 38.88 24.09 9.52
CA GLU A 235 37.74 23.85 10.44
C GLU A 235 36.39 24.35 9.88
N THR A 236 36.41 25.20 8.83
CA THR A 236 35.19 25.77 8.21
C THR A 236 34.45 24.80 7.29
N ALA A 237 35.05 23.66 6.94
CA ALA A 237 34.51 22.76 5.92
C ALA A 237 33.32 21.88 6.38
N PHE A 238 33.01 21.86 7.68
CA PHE A 238 31.88 21.08 8.22
C PHE A 238 30.49 21.55 7.76
N ASN A 239 30.40 22.76 7.19
CA ASN A 239 29.12 23.38 6.80
C ASN A 239 28.88 23.41 5.28
N GLN A 240 29.68 22.73 4.46
CA GLN A 240 29.39 22.59 3.02
C GLN A 240 28.29 21.55 2.80
N GLN A 241 27.04 22.00 2.91
CA GLN A 241 25.94 21.35 2.20
C GLN A 241 26.12 21.58 0.70
N ILE A 242 25.82 20.56 -0.10
CA ILE A 242 25.71 20.70 -1.56
C ILE A 242 24.28 20.35 -1.93
N GLU A 243 23.65 21.24 -2.70
CA GLU A 243 22.32 21.06 -3.26
C GLU A 243 22.40 20.42 -4.65
N ARG A 244 21.42 19.59 -5.00
CA ARG A 244 21.34 18.89 -6.28
C ARG A 244 19.95 19.09 -6.89
N GLY A 245 19.89 20.03 -7.84
CA GLY A 245 18.68 20.31 -8.61
C GLY A 245 18.31 19.16 -9.57
N PRO A 246 17.03 19.05 -9.99
CA PRO A 246 16.55 17.97 -10.84
C PRO A 246 17.38 17.71 -12.11
N GLY A 247 17.76 18.76 -12.86
CA GLY A 247 18.51 18.62 -14.10
C GLY A 247 19.90 17.98 -13.96
N GLU A 248 20.59 18.16 -12.83
CA GLU A 248 21.88 17.48 -12.60
C GLU A 248 21.70 15.97 -12.39
N LEU A 249 20.60 15.56 -11.75
CA LEU A 249 20.26 14.15 -11.58
C LEU A 249 19.88 13.51 -12.92
N VAL A 250 18.99 14.13 -13.69
CA VAL A 250 18.61 13.63 -15.03
C VAL A 250 19.84 13.53 -15.92
N SER A 251 20.68 14.56 -15.95
CA SER A 251 21.97 14.55 -16.68
C SER A 251 22.89 13.39 -16.27
N SER A 252 22.98 13.07 -14.97
CA SER A 252 23.79 11.94 -14.48
C SER A 252 23.17 10.58 -14.85
N ILE A 253 21.84 10.48 -14.86
CA ILE A 253 21.09 9.25 -15.15
C ILE A 253 21.09 8.95 -16.67
N LEU A 254 21.08 9.97 -17.53
CA LEU A 254 21.32 9.84 -18.97
C LEU A 254 22.71 9.23 -19.24
N GLU A 255 23.76 9.75 -18.62
CA GLU A 255 25.14 9.23 -18.79
C GLU A 255 25.32 7.79 -18.29
N ALA A 256 24.56 7.37 -17.28
CA ALA A 256 24.53 6.00 -16.80
C ALA A 256 23.91 5.01 -17.81
N GLY A 257 23.06 5.49 -18.72
CA GLY A 257 22.55 4.70 -19.85
C GLY A 257 21.10 4.99 -20.30
N LEU A 258 20.36 5.87 -19.62
CA LEU A 258 18.96 6.15 -19.95
C LEU A 258 18.82 6.98 -21.23
N GLN A 259 17.79 6.67 -22.05
CA GLN A 259 17.61 7.27 -23.38
C GLN A 259 16.16 7.73 -23.61
N LYS A 260 15.96 8.64 -24.57
CA LYS A 260 14.64 9.04 -25.06
C LYS A 260 13.79 7.80 -25.42
N GLY A 261 12.52 7.80 -25.02
CA GLY A 261 11.60 6.69 -25.21
C GLY A 261 11.75 5.56 -24.19
N ASN A 262 12.58 5.75 -23.15
CA ASN A 262 12.58 4.88 -21.97
C ASN A 262 11.59 5.41 -20.92
N HIS A 263 11.18 4.53 -20.02
CA HIS A 263 10.45 4.85 -18.81
C HIS A 263 11.30 4.56 -17.57
N ILE A 264 11.48 5.52 -16.65
CA ILE A 264 12.17 5.31 -15.36
C ILE A 264 11.18 5.22 -14.19
N ILE A 265 11.49 4.37 -13.20
CA ILE A 265 10.74 4.23 -11.95
C ILE A 265 11.64 4.71 -10.80
N LEU A 266 11.17 5.69 -10.05
CA LEU A 266 11.95 6.39 -9.03
C LEU A 266 11.33 6.23 -7.65
N LEU A 267 12.15 5.92 -6.64
CA LEU A 267 11.79 5.98 -5.23
C LEU A 267 12.57 7.09 -4.55
N LEU A 268 11.90 8.22 -4.30
CA LEU A 268 12.47 9.40 -3.65
C LEU A 268 12.30 9.31 -2.13
N CYS A 269 13.25 8.66 -1.47
CA CYS A 269 13.35 8.58 -0.02
C CYS A 269 13.97 9.87 0.56
N ILE A 270 13.24 10.98 0.35
CA ILE A 270 13.66 12.36 0.61
C ILE A 270 12.48 13.10 1.26
N CYS A 271 12.73 13.83 2.35
CA CYS A 271 11.70 14.60 3.07
C CYS A 271 10.99 15.59 2.14
N TYR A 272 9.65 15.60 2.19
CA TYR A 272 8.80 16.51 1.41
C TYR A 272 9.00 16.47 -0.12
N ALA A 273 9.59 15.42 -0.69
CA ALA A 273 9.83 15.36 -2.14
C ALA A 273 8.54 15.51 -2.99
N ALA A 274 7.36 15.21 -2.43
CA ALA A 274 6.06 15.37 -3.08
C ALA A 274 5.32 16.70 -2.83
N VAL A 275 5.85 17.63 -2.01
CA VAL A 275 5.18 18.91 -1.72
C VAL A 275 6.19 20.01 -1.37
N ASP A 276 6.06 21.19 -1.97
CA ASP A 276 6.82 22.39 -1.57
C ASP A 276 5.91 23.40 -0.82
N ALA A 277 6.42 24.59 -0.54
CA ALA A 277 5.66 25.67 0.10
C ALA A 277 4.55 26.29 -0.79
N GLN A 278 4.44 25.89 -2.06
CA GLN A 278 3.44 26.37 -3.02
C GLN A 278 2.41 25.27 -3.35
N GLY A 279 2.80 23.99 -3.31
CA GLY A 279 1.89 22.85 -3.42
C GLY A 279 2.56 21.58 -3.96
N THR A 280 1.80 20.74 -4.64
CA THR A 280 2.30 19.56 -5.37
C THR A 280 3.04 19.94 -6.66
N ASP A 281 2.59 21.01 -7.32
CA ASP A 281 2.90 21.32 -8.72
C ASP A 281 4.26 22.02 -8.91
N ASN A 282 4.88 22.40 -7.78
CA ASN A 282 6.28 22.81 -7.67
C ASN A 282 7.04 21.94 -6.66
N SER A 283 6.57 20.73 -6.36
CA SER A 283 7.36 19.77 -5.58
C SER A 283 8.63 19.33 -6.33
N PHE A 284 9.64 18.85 -5.59
CA PHE A 284 10.86 18.33 -6.20
C PHE A 284 10.57 17.16 -7.17
N ALA A 285 9.63 16.26 -6.81
CA ALA A 285 9.17 15.18 -7.67
C ALA A 285 8.54 15.70 -8.97
N HIS A 286 7.69 16.73 -8.91
CA HIS A 286 7.05 17.33 -10.08
C HIS A 286 8.07 18.03 -11.00
N ARG A 287 9.05 18.75 -10.43
CA ARG A 287 10.17 19.31 -11.22
C ARG A 287 11.04 18.22 -11.86
N LEU A 288 11.29 17.11 -11.15
CA LEU A 288 12.06 15.98 -11.68
C LEU A 288 11.34 15.24 -12.82
N ALA A 289 10.02 15.06 -12.71
CA ALA A 289 9.20 14.51 -13.78
C ALA A 289 9.24 15.39 -15.05
N ARG A 290 9.15 16.73 -14.90
CA ARG A 290 9.32 17.68 -16.01
C ARG A 290 10.71 17.59 -16.67
N GLU A 291 11.79 17.47 -15.90
CA GLU A 291 13.14 17.32 -16.48
C GLU A 291 13.31 16.01 -17.26
N PHE A 292 12.72 14.88 -16.82
CA PHE A 292 12.73 13.66 -17.62
C PHE A 292 11.88 13.80 -18.89
N ALA A 293 10.68 14.36 -18.79
CA ALA A 293 9.82 14.61 -19.94
C ALA A 293 10.48 15.53 -20.97
N ALA A 294 11.27 16.53 -20.55
CA ALA A 294 12.01 17.42 -21.43
C ALA A 294 13.11 16.69 -22.25
N GLN A 295 13.54 15.49 -21.83
CA GLN A 295 14.42 14.60 -22.58
C GLN A 295 13.65 13.56 -23.42
N GLY A 296 12.31 13.55 -23.32
CA GLY A 296 11.42 12.56 -23.91
C GLY A 296 11.48 11.21 -23.19
N ILE A 297 11.48 11.25 -21.86
CA ILE A 297 11.57 10.07 -20.98
C ILE A 297 10.34 10.06 -20.07
N SER A 298 9.57 8.99 -20.12
CA SER A 298 8.46 8.77 -19.19
C SER A 298 8.98 8.50 -17.78
N SER A 299 8.21 8.85 -16.75
CA SER A 299 8.58 8.54 -15.37
C SER A 299 7.39 8.16 -14.49
N THR A 300 7.66 7.27 -13.54
CA THR A 300 6.83 7.10 -12.33
C THR A 300 7.69 7.44 -11.11
N ILE A 301 7.26 8.39 -10.30
CA ILE A 301 8.03 8.89 -9.14
C ILE A 301 7.23 8.70 -7.86
N ILE A 302 7.73 7.85 -6.97
CA ILE A 302 7.17 7.55 -5.64
C ILE A 302 7.89 8.45 -4.63
N ALA A 303 7.16 9.27 -3.88
CA ALA A 303 7.70 10.30 -2.98
C ALA A 303 6.81 10.51 -1.74
N SER A 304 7.31 11.18 -0.70
CA SER A 304 6.50 11.57 0.48
C SER A 304 6.19 13.07 0.52
N ASP A 305 4.99 13.43 0.99
CA ASP A 305 4.61 14.80 1.32
C ASP A 305 4.87 15.18 2.79
N LYS A 306 5.69 14.39 3.51
CA LYS A 306 6.11 14.57 4.92
C LYS A 306 7.61 14.29 5.12
N PRO A 307 8.16 14.47 6.34
CA PRO A 307 9.51 14.04 6.68
C PRO A 307 9.68 12.51 6.69
N VAL A 308 10.64 12.03 5.91
CA VAL A 308 11.00 10.61 5.80
C VAL A 308 11.82 10.17 7.02
N LYS A 309 11.48 9.03 7.61
CA LYS A 309 12.18 8.48 8.78
C LYS A 309 13.46 7.75 8.35
N ARG A 310 14.56 7.98 9.07
CA ARG A 310 15.90 7.43 8.77
C ARG A 310 16.23 6.21 9.60
N PHE A 311 16.88 5.24 8.96
CA PHE A 311 17.27 3.94 9.48
C PHE A 311 18.63 3.52 8.91
N GLY A 312 19.26 2.50 9.51
CA GLY A 312 20.34 1.74 8.90
C GLY A 312 19.86 0.34 8.50
N TYR A 313 20.78 -0.59 8.21
CA TYR A 313 20.39 -1.94 7.78
C TYR A 313 19.71 -2.79 8.87
N GLU A 314 19.60 -2.30 10.11
CA GLU A 314 18.77 -2.91 11.17
C GLU A 314 17.27 -2.97 10.85
N ALA A 315 16.79 -2.10 9.96
CA ALA A 315 15.40 -2.07 9.50
C ALA A 315 15.06 -3.15 8.44
N ILE A 316 16.00 -4.06 8.14
CA ILE A 316 15.78 -5.19 7.23
C ILE A 316 15.36 -6.40 8.07
N GLU A 317 14.06 -6.68 8.12
CA GLU A 317 13.49 -7.88 8.75
C GLU A 317 13.17 -8.93 7.67
N ASP A 318 13.59 -10.18 7.89
CA ASP A 318 13.34 -11.32 6.98
C ASP A 318 13.64 -11.02 5.49
N GLU A 319 14.82 -10.43 5.25
CA GLU A 319 15.36 -10.01 3.94
C GLU A 319 14.55 -8.91 3.21
N ALA A 320 13.58 -8.31 3.88
CA ALA A 320 12.75 -7.23 3.38
C ALA A 320 12.87 -5.96 4.24
N LEU A 321 12.62 -4.81 3.62
CA LEU A 321 12.60 -3.50 4.26
C LEU A 321 11.22 -2.88 4.04
N THR A 322 10.42 -2.83 5.09
CA THR A 322 9.02 -2.39 5.10
C THR A 322 8.93 -0.95 5.60
N PHE A 323 8.15 -0.10 4.93
CA PHE A 323 7.96 1.30 5.33
C PHE A 323 6.66 1.50 6.12
N ASP A 324 6.72 2.29 7.19
CA ASP A 324 5.62 2.62 8.08
C ASP A 324 5.81 4.01 8.73
N ASP A 325 5.08 4.29 9.82
CA ASP A 325 5.16 5.56 10.56
C ASP A 325 6.52 5.78 11.27
N ALA A 326 7.35 4.74 11.41
CA ALA A 326 8.64 4.74 12.08
C ALA A 326 9.84 4.56 11.13
N ILE A 327 9.65 3.91 9.98
CA ILE A 327 10.69 3.54 9.01
C ILE A 327 10.29 4.04 7.62
N GLY A 328 11.11 4.90 7.00
CA GLY A 328 10.86 5.38 5.64
C GLY A 328 9.66 6.34 5.54
N MET A 329 8.59 5.89 4.89
CA MET A 329 7.44 6.71 4.51
C MET A 329 6.13 6.05 4.95
N ALA A 330 5.32 6.76 5.74
CA ALA A 330 3.99 6.29 6.13
C ALA A 330 3.07 6.14 4.90
N PRO A 331 2.22 5.09 4.81
CA PRO A 331 1.37 4.84 3.63
C PRO A 331 0.51 6.03 3.18
N ALA A 332 -0.04 6.79 4.13
CA ALA A 332 -0.88 7.96 3.88
C ALA A 332 -0.10 9.19 3.35
N ASP A 333 1.21 9.20 3.51
CA ASP A 333 2.11 10.27 3.08
C ASP A 333 2.71 10.00 1.69
N VAL A 334 2.58 8.76 1.18
CA VAL A 334 3.06 8.37 -0.15
C VAL A 334 2.20 9.02 -1.24
N CYS A 335 2.86 9.78 -2.11
CA CYS A 335 2.36 10.23 -3.40
C CYS A 335 3.09 9.46 -4.51
N VAL A 336 2.37 9.17 -5.60
CA VAL A 336 2.96 8.68 -6.85
C VAL A 336 2.59 9.65 -7.97
N PHE A 337 3.61 10.12 -8.67
CA PHE A 337 3.51 10.97 -9.85
C PHE A 337 3.75 10.08 -11.08
N THR A 338 2.91 10.18 -12.11
CA THR A 338 3.08 9.47 -13.37
C THR A 338 3.03 10.43 -14.56
N THR A 339 3.96 10.21 -15.50
CA THR A 339 4.21 11.08 -16.65
C THR A 339 4.63 10.20 -17.82
N GLU A 340 3.83 10.18 -18.89
CA GLU A 340 4.08 9.36 -20.10
C GLU A 340 4.23 10.29 -21.30
N VAL A 341 5.30 10.13 -22.11
CA VAL A 341 5.60 11.02 -23.24
C VAL A 341 6.15 10.28 -24.46
N ASP A 342 5.61 10.59 -25.65
CA ASP A 342 6.14 10.10 -26.94
C ASP A 342 7.42 10.84 -27.40
N GLY A 343 7.79 11.92 -26.71
CA GLY A 343 8.98 12.71 -27.02
C GLY A 343 9.21 13.88 -26.07
N PRO A 344 10.24 14.70 -26.32
CA PRO A 344 10.58 15.87 -25.50
C PRO A 344 9.39 16.82 -25.29
N ASP A 345 8.96 16.96 -24.05
CA ASP A 345 7.91 17.87 -23.62
C ASP A 345 8.34 18.57 -22.32
N THR A 346 8.28 19.90 -22.30
CA THR A 346 8.64 20.72 -21.13
C THR A 346 7.44 21.05 -20.23
N ASN A 347 6.21 20.77 -20.67
CA ASN A 347 5.00 20.85 -19.85
C ASN A 347 4.07 19.66 -20.13
N PRO A 348 4.50 18.43 -19.77
CA PRO A 348 3.66 17.25 -19.87
C PRO A 348 2.50 17.31 -18.86
N ASP A 349 1.47 16.50 -19.11
CA ASP A 349 0.49 16.16 -18.08
C ASP A 349 1.13 15.24 -17.03
N ILE A 350 1.00 15.61 -15.74
CA ILE A 350 1.54 14.88 -14.60
C ILE A 350 0.39 14.50 -13.68
N SER A 351 0.01 13.21 -13.71
CA SER A 351 -1.04 12.67 -12.84
C SER A 351 -0.47 12.31 -11.48
N ILE A 352 -1.16 12.70 -10.41
CA ILE A 352 -0.71 12.50 -9.01
C ILE A 352 -1.79 11.74 -8.25
N TYR A 353 -1.43 10.68 -7.55
CA TYR A 353 -2.34 9.94 -6.67
C TYR A 353 -1.65 9.48 -5.39
N LYS A 354 -2.44 9.27 -4.32
CA LYS A 354 -1.99 8.63 -3.08
C LYS A 354 -2.53 7.20 -3.02
N PRO A 355 -1.68 6.16 -3.08
CA PRO A 355 -2.17 4.78 -3.04
C PRO A 355 -2.60 4.32 -1.64
N ASN A 356 -2.11 4.95 -0.57
CA ASN A 356 -2.30 4.51 0.82
C ASN A 356 -1.91 3.03 1.06
N GLU A 357 -0.87 2.57 0.35
CA GLU A 357 -0.28 1.24 0.47
C GLU A 357 1.14 1.33 1.02
N CYS A 358 1.52 0.38 1.86
CA CYS A 358 2.85 0.25 2.47
C CYS A 358 3.88 -0.17 1.42
N ILE A 359 5.05 0.46 1.39
CA ILE A 359 6.16 0.10 0.50
C ILE A 359 7.00 -1.00 1.13
N VAL A 360 7.35 -2.02 0.35
CA VAL A 360 8.30 -3.07 0.73
C VAL A 360 9.39 -3.18 -0.33
N LEU A 361 10.65 -3.15 0.11
CA LEU A 361 11.84 -3.39 -0.71
C LEU A 361 12.45 -4.74 -0.35
N SER A 362 12.80 -5.55 -1.34
CA SER A 362 13.45 -6.86 -1.17
C SER A 362 14.27 -7.22 -2.40
N GLN A 363 14.96 -8.36 -2.38
CA GLN A 363 15.68 -8.89 -3.56
C GLN A 363 14.74 -9.12 -4.75
N THR A 364 13.42 -9.27 -4.53
CA THR A 364 12.43 -9.37 -5.62
C THR A 364 12.12 -8.03 -6.30
N GLY A 365 12.42 -6.90 -5.66
CA GLY A 365 12.16 -5.55 -6.16
C GLY A 365 11.41 -4.69 -5.15
N LEU A 366 10.68 -3.68 -5.66
CA LEU A 366 9.76 -2.83 -4.90
C LEU A 366 8.33 -3.34 -5.05
N ARG A 367 7.64 -3.53 -3.93
CA ARG A 367 6.24 -3.97 -3.86
C ARG A 367 5.43 -3.01 -3.01
N PHE A 368 4.12 -3.02 -3.20
CA PHE A 368 3.16 -2.30 -2.36
C PHE A 368 2.18 -3.28 -1.70
N LEU A 369 1.93 -3.08 -0.41
CA LEU A 369 1.02 -3.89 0.41
C LEU A 369 -0.16 -3.04 0.90
N ASN A 370 -1.38 -3.47 0.56
CA ASN A 370 -2.59 -2.82 1.06
C ASN A 370 -2.89 -3.31 2.49
N LEU A 371 -2.70 -2.45 3.49
CA LEU A 371 -2.87 -2.82 4.91
C LEU A 371 -4.33 -3.16 5.29
N TYR A 372 -5.30 -2.67 4.51
CA TYR A 372 -6.73 -2.90 4.74
C TYR A 372 -7.23 -4.21 4.12
N ASN A 373 -6.52 -4.73 3.11
CA ASN A 373 -6.86 -5.99 2.43
C ASN A 373 -5.66 -6.96 2.34
N PRO A 374 -5.28 -7.62 3.46
CA PRO A 374 -4.16 -8.56 3.49
C PRO A 374 -4.38 -9.82 2.64
N LEU A 375 -5.61 -10.12 2.20
CA LEU A 375 -5.89 -11.26 1.33
C LEU A 375 -5.37 -11.05 -0.09
N LEU A 376 -5.46 -9.83 -0.64
CA LEU A 376 -4.83 -9.49 -1.94
C LEU A 376 -3.30 -9.61 -1.86
N ASN A 377 -2.69 -9.11 -0.78
CA ASN A 377 -1.24 -9.16 -0.57
C ASN A 377 -0.72 -10.62 -0.56
N LEU A 378 -1.49 -11.56 -0.01
CA LEU A 378 -1.15 -12.98 0.01
C LEU A 378 -1.27 -13.67 -1.35
N GLN A 379 -1.88 -13.04 -2.36
CA GLN A 379 -1.92 -13.56 -3.73
C GLN A 379 -0.69 -13.11 -4.53
N SER A 380 -0.32 -11.82 -4.48
CA SER A 380 0.88 -11.31 -5.17
C SER A 380 2.20 -11.87 -4.62
N LEU A 381 2.23 -12.34 -3.36
CA LEU A 381 3.38 -13.03 -2.76
C LEU A 381 3.60 -14.47 -3.25
N ARG A 382 2.66 -15.10 -3.97
CA ARG A 382 2.72 -16.55 -4.31
C ARG A 382 3.27 -16.90 -5.70
N ILE A 383 3.51 -15.91 -6.56
CA ILE A 383 3.69 -16.14 -8.00
C ILE A 383 5.05 -16.82 -8.35
N ASN A 384 6.06 -16.75 -7.48
CA ASN A 384 7.44 -17.12 -7.81
C ASN A 384 7.97 -18.43 -7.17
N VAL A 385 7.11 -19.41 -6.86
CA VAL A 385 7.58 -20.76 -6.41
C VAL A 385 7.50 -21.77 -7.56
N PRO A 386 8.63 -22.26 -8.11
CA PRO A 386 8.62 -23.24 -9.19
C PRO A 386 8.24 -24.64 -8.67
N SER A 387 7.01 -25.06 -8.93
CA SER A 387 6.45 -26.36 -8.55
C SER A 387 7.27 -27.54 -9.09
N SER A 388 8.03 -28.21 -8.22
CA SER A 388 8.71 -29.47 -8.53
C SER A 388 8.82 -30.38 -7.30
N VAL A 389 8.91 -31.69 -7.54
CA VAL A 389 8.97 -32.78 -6.55
C VAL A 389 7.70 -32.94 -5.69
N GLY A 390 6.80 -33.84 -6.12
CA GLY A 390 5.65 -34.27 -5.32
C GLY A 390 5.97 -35.42 -4.36
N THR A 391 5.19 -35.57 -3.28
CA THR A 391 5.18 -36.74 -2.37
C THR A 391 3.75 -36.92 -1.82
N PRO A 392 3.24 -38.14 -1.54
CA PRO A 392 1.79 -38.37 -1.40
C PRO A 392 1.14 -37.81 -0.13
N ALA A 393 -0.13 -37.42 -0.24
CA ALA A 393 -0.88 -36.80 0.84
C ALA A 393 -1.38 -37.78 1.92
N VAL A 394 -1.23 -37.40 3.19
CA VAL A 394 -1.98 -37.96 4.32
C VAL A 394 -3.12 -36.99 4.65
N LYS A 395 -4.37 -37.34 4.30
CA LYS A 395 -5.54 -36.48 4.57
C LYS A 395 -5.80 -36.38 6.09
N LYS A 396 -5.58 -35.17 6.65
CA LYS A 396 -6.25 -34.71 7.88
C LYS A 396 -7.13 -33.51 7.54
N GLN A 397 -8.38 -33.56 8.00
CA GLN A 397 -9.29 -32.42 7.97
C GLN A 397 -8.72 -31.30 8.85
N ALA A 398 -8.88 -30.06 8.41
CA ALA A 398 -8.52 -28.86 9.17
C ALA A 398 -9.76 -27.95 9.19
N PRO A 399 -10.19 -27.43 10.37
CA PRO A 399 -11.35 -26.56 10.45
C PRO A 399 -11.02 -25.15 9.99
N GLU A 400 -12.00 -24.48 9.41
CA GLU A 400 -12.00 -23.03 9.20
C GLU A 400 -12.10 -22.30 10.56
N GLN A 401 -11.46 -21.12 10.72
CA GLN A 401 -12.04 -19.91 11.35
C GLN A 401 -11.01 -18.74 11.46
N PRO A 402 -11.45 -17.49 11.78
CA PRO A 402 -10.66 -16.28 11.54
C PRO A 402 -9.75 -15.85 12.71
N ASP A 403 -8.85 -14.92 12.41
CA ASP A 403 -8.02 -14.20 13.38
C ASP A 403 -8.85 -13.40 14.40
N LEU A 404 -8.40 -13.41 15.66
CA LEU A 404 -8.93 -12.69 16.81
C LEU A 404 -8.49 -11.22 16.83
N LEU A 405 -7.25 -10.91 16.46
CA LEU A 405 -6.67 -9.56 16.57
C LEU A 405 -7.39 -8.56 15.65
N MET A 406 -7.64 -8.95 14.39
CA MET A 406 -8.47 -8.21 13.43
C MET A 406 -9.86 -7.88 13.98
N LYS A 407 -10.48 -8.76 14.79
CA LYS A 407 -11.80 -8.49 15.39
C LYS A 407 -11.71 -7.42 16.48
N ILE A 408 -10.62 -7.38 17.24
CA ILE A 408 -10.36 -6.33 18.25
C ILE A 408 -10.05 -5.00 17.55
N GLN A 409 -9.24 -4.99 16.50
CA GLN A 409 -8.97 -3.78 15.70
C GLN A 409 -10.25 -3.18 15.10
N LYS A 410 -11.24 -4.02 14.73
CA LYS A 410 -12.57 -3.53 14.29
C LYS A 410 -13.37 -2.87 15.43
N MET A 411 -13.23 -3.32 16.68
CA MET A 411 -13.75 -2.60 17.86
C MET A 411 -13.05 -1.24 18.04
N LYS A 412 -11.72 -1.21 17.90
CA LYS A 412 -10.90 0.00 18.02
C LYS A 412 -11.28 1.08 17.00
N ASN A 413 -11.44 0.67 15.74
CA ASN A 413 -11.86 1.56 14.65
C ASN A 413 -13.30 2.07 14.84
N TYR A 414 -14.21 1.22 15.34
CA TYR A 414 -15.56 1.62 15.70
C TYR A 414 -15.57 2.68 16.82
N GLY A 415 -14.75 2.47 17.86
CA GLY A 415 -14.58 3.44 18.94
C GLY A 415 -14.07 4.80 18.46
N LYS A 416 -13.09 4.83 17.56
CA LYS A 416 -12.64 6.07 16.91
C LYS A 416 -13.79 6.77 16.19
N SER A 417 -14.53 6.07 15.32
CA SER A 417 -15.64 6.68 14.57
C SER A 417 -16.76 7.27 15.43
N LEU A 418 -16.97 6.76 16.65
CA LEU A 418 -17.89 7.38 17.62
C LEU A 418 -17.27 8.61 18.30
N ALA A 419 -15.98 8.56 18.64
CA ALA A 419 -15.27 9.69 19.26
C ALA A 419 -15.15 10.89 18.30
N ASP A 420 -14.92 10.63 17.01
CA ASP A 420 -14.87 11.63 15.94
C ASP A 420 -16.23 12.35 15.76
N LEU A 421 -17.34 11.67 16.06
CA LEU A 421 -18.70 12.24 16.12
C LEU A 421 -19.01 12.96 17.45
N GLY A 422 -18.02 13.17 18.32
CA GLY A 422 -18.18 13.79 19.64
C GLY A 422 -18.89 12.90 20.67
N ILE A 423 -19.17 11.63 20.34
CA ILE A 423 -19.87 10.70 21.23
C ILE A 423 -18.83 10.13 22.21
N GLY A 424 -18.84 10.62 23.46
CA GLY A 424 -17.85 10.26 24.49
C GLY A 424 -17.72 8.75 24.81
N LYS A 425 -18.65 7.92 24.33
CA LYS A 425 -18.60 6.45 24.40
C LYS A 425 -17.62 5.83 23.40
N GLY A 426 -17.18 6.57 22.38
CA GLY A 426 -16.14 6.13 21.45
C GLY A 426 -14.83 5.79 22.16
N ASN A 427 -14.41 6.67 23.07
CA ASN A 427 -13.24 6.44 23.94
C ASN A 427 -13.38 5.14 24.73
N THR A 428 -14.57 4.83 25.27
CA THR A 428 -14.82 3.57 26.00
C THR A 428 -14.62 2.32 25.13
N ALA A 429 -14.90 2.39 23.83
CA ALA A 429 -14.65 1.30 22.89
C ALA A 429 -13.19 1.21 22.43
N VAL A 430 -12.47 2.34 22.31
CA VAL A 430 -11.01 2.36 22.06
C VAL A 430 -10.26 1.79 23.27
N GLU A 431 -10.54 2.29 24.48
CA GLU A 431 -9.99 1.79 25.75
C GLU A 431 -10.20 0.28 25.90
N LEU A 432 -11.40 -0.23 25.55
CA LEU A 432 -11.68 -1.65 25.67
C LEU A 432 -10.88 -2.47 24.64
N ALA A 433 -10.80 -2.00 23.39
CA ALA A 433 -10.00 -2.68 22.37
C ALA A 433 -8.52 -2.74 22.77
N GLU A 434 -7.97 -1.65 23.32
CA GLU A 434 -6.59 -1.59 23.82
C GLU A 434 -6.38 -2.46 25.05
N ALA A 435 -7.33 -2.53 25.97
CA ALA A 435 -7.28 -3.46 27.09
C ALA A 435 -7.34 -4.93 26.64
N LEU A 436 -8.09 -5.25 25.57
CA LEU A 436 -8.16 -6.59 24.98
C LEU A 436 -6.88 -6.93 24.21
N GLU A 437 -6.33 -6.01 23.42
CA GLU A 437 -5.03 -6.13 22.73
C GLU A 437 -3.91 -6.44 23.74
N ASN A 438 -3.72 -5.59 24.75
CA ASN A 438 -2.69 -5.78 25.78
C ASN A 438 -2.88 -7.10 26.55
N LYS A 439 -4.13 -7.47 26.88
CA LYS A 439 -4.44 -8.71 27.61
C LYS A 439 -4.25 -9.97 26.76
N LEU A 440 -4.42 -9.89 25.44
CA LEU A 440 -4.06 -10.94 24.50
C LEU A 440 -2.53 -11.08 24.44
N THR A 441 -1.80 -9.98 24.25
CA THR A 441 -0.32 -9.95 24.19
C THR A 441 0.34 -10.54 25.43
N HIS A 442 -0.03 -10.09 26.65
CA HIS A 442 0.50 -10.65 27.90
C HIS A 442 0.22 -12.16 28.02
N PHE A 443 -0.94 -12.63 27.59
CA PHE A 443 -1.24 -14.07 27.65
C PHE A 443 -0.38 -14.91 26.69
N LEU A 444 0.06 -14.32 25.58
CA LEU A 444 0.85 -15.00 24.56
C LEU A 444 2.35 -15.01 24.86
N LEU A 445 2.87 -13.95 25.50
CA LEU A 445 4.30 -13.75 25.72
C LEU A 445 4.75 -14.03 27.16
N GLU A 446 3.87 -13.85 28.16
CA GLU A 446 4.24 -13.82 29.58
C GLU A 446 3.51 -14.91 30.41
N THR A 447 2.80 -15.85 29.76
CA THR A 447 1.99 -16.86 30.47
C THR A 447 2.19 -18.27 29.90
N ASP A 448 2.52 -19.24 30.77
CA ASP A 448 2.61 -20.65 30.38
C ASP A 448 1.29 -21.15 29.77
N LEU A 449 1.37 -21.82 28.62
CA LEU A 449 0.22 -22.24 27.82
C LEU A 449 -0.48 -23.52 28.35
N THR A 450 -0.66 -23.60 29.66
CA THR A 450 -1.38 -24.70 30.32
C THR A 450 -2.90 -24.59 30.09
N GLU A 451 -3.61 -25.72 30.10
CA GLU A 451 -5.08 -25.75 29.97
C GLU A 451 -5.78 -24.86 31.03
N LYS A 452 -5.25 -24.84 32.25
CA LYS A 452 -5.70 -23.96 33.33
C LYS A 452 -5.56 -22.49 32.94
N ASN A 453 -4.40 -22.08 32.45
CA ASN A 453 -4.13 -20.69 32.07
C ASN A 453 -4.92 -20.28 30.81
N ILE A 454 -5.07 -21.16 29.82
CA ILE A 454 -5.94 -20.96 28.65
C ILE A 454 -7.40 -20.74 29.10
N THR A 455 -7.89 -21.53 30.05
CA THR A 455 -9.26 -21.43 30.58
C THR A 455 -9.45 -20.13 31.38
N GLN A 456 -8.49 -19.80 32.26
CA GLN A 456 -8.48 -18.56 33.02
C GLN A 456 -8.37 -17.33 32.10
N PHE A 457 -7.59 -17.40 31.03
CA PHE A 457 -7.50 -16.37 30.00
C PHE A 457 -8.84 -16.18 29.30
N LYS A 458 -9.44 -17.24 28.72
CA LYS A 458 -10.74 -17.16 28.04
C LYS A 458 -11.83 -16.56 28.92
N SER A 459 -11.93 -17.02 30.17
CA SER A 459 -12.89 -16.50 31.15
C SER A 459 -12.67 -15.01 31.44
N SER A 460 -11.44 -14.60 31.77
CA SER A 460 -11.13 -13.21 32.10
C SER A 460 -11.07 -12.27 30.89
N PHE A 461 -10.87 -12.80 29.67
CA PHE A 461 -10.93 -12.03 28.41
C PHE A 461 -12.39 -11.81 27.99
N SER A 462 -13.25 -12.82 28.10
CA SER A 462 -14.70 -12.67 27.92
C SER A 462 -15.30 -11.70 28.96
N ALA A 463 -14.90 -11.79 30.23
CA ALA A 463 -15.32 -10.86 31.28
C ALA A 463 -14.88 -9.40 30.99
N LEU A 464 -13.67 -9.19 30.46
CA LEU A 464 -13.22 -7.87 30.02
C LEU A 464 -14.05 -7.38 28.83
N LEU A 465 -14.23 -8.22 27.80
CA LEU A 465 -15.00 -7.91 26.59
C LEU A 465 -16.45 -7.47 26.88
N HIS A 466 -17.11 -8.11 27.86
CA HIS A 466 -18.46 -7.73 28.29
C HIS A 466 -18.51 -6.55 29.28
N SER A 467 -17.37 -6.09 29.82
CA SER A 467 -17.33 -5.09 30.91
C SER A 467 -17.95 -3.73 30.56
N LYS A 468 -18.10 -3.41 29.28
CA LYS A 468 -18.68 -2.14 28.79
C LYS A 468 -20.07 -2.28 28.17
N ASP A 469 -20.69 -3.48 28.14
CA ASP A 469 -21.99 -3.74 27.48
C ASP A 469 -23.12 -2.82 27.99
N LEU A 470 -23.10 -2.44 29.27
CA LEU A 470 -24.07 -1.51 29.87
C LEU A 470 -23.85 -0.06 29.42
N ILE A 471 -22.62 0.35 29.12
CA ILE A 471 -22.29 1.69 28.65
C ILE A 471 -22.64 1.82 27.16
N MET A 472 -22.33 0.78 26.38
CA MET A 472 -22.58 0.68 24.95
C MET A 472 -24.03 0.31 24.58
N HIS A 473 -24.96 0.30 25.55
CA HIS A 473 -26.35 -0.14 25.33
C HIS A 473 -27.19 0.73 24.38
N GLU A 474 -26.80 1.99 24.17
CA GLU A 474 -27.39 2.88 23.14
C GLU A 474 -26.85 2.58 21.73
N HIS A 475 -25.68 1.94 21.62
CA HIS A 475 -25.05 1.52 20.37
C HIS A 475 -25.21 0.00 20.10
N ARG A 476 -26.19 -0.61 20.78
CA ARG A 476 -26.30 -2.08 20.95
C ARG A 476 -26.45 -2.88 19.66
N GLU A 477 -26.95 -2.28 18.58
CA GLU A 477 -27.09 -2.92 17.27
C GLU A 477 -25.75 -3.15 16.58
N GLN A 478 -24.81 -2.22 16.72
CA GLN A 478 -23.46 -2.28 16.14
C GLN A 478 -22.47 -2.93 17.12
N TRP A 479 -22.65 -2.70 18.43
CA TRP A 479 -21.82 -3.29 19.48
C TRP A 479 -21.94 -4.83 19.58
N LYS A 480 -23.17 -5.37 19.55
CA LYS A 480 -23.42 -6.81 19.67
C LYS A 480 -22.67 -7.64 18.61
N PRO A 481 -22.75 -7.33 17.30
CA PRO A 481 -21.98 -8.04 16.28
C PRO A 481 -20.47 -8.02 16.53
N ILE A 482 -19.91 -6.90 16.99
CA ILE A 482 -18.47 -6.77 17.28
C ILE A 482 -18.07 -7.71 18.43
N VAL A 483 -18.80 -7.65 19.56
CA VAL A 483 -18.57 -8.53 20.71
C VAL A 483 -18.73 -10.01 20.33
N ALA A 484 -19.80 -10.37 19.62
CA ALA A 484 -20.05 -11.74 19.18
C ALA A 484 -18.95 -12.27 18.25
N ASN A 485 -18.45 -11.44 17.34
CA ASN A 485 -17.34 -11.79 16.45
C ASN A 485 -16.03 -12.09 17.21
N ILE A 486 -15.73 -11.32 18.27
CA ILE A 486 -14.55 -11.53 19.11
C ILE A 486 -14.72 -12.80 19.96
N LEU A 487 -15.90 -13.04 20.53
CA LEU A 487 -16.21 -14.28 21.25
C LEU A 487 -16.04 -15.52 20.37
N ILE A 488 -16.50 -15.49 19.13
CA ILE A 488 -16.36 -16.62 18.18
C ILE A 488 -14.88 -16.90 17.88
N ALA A 489 -14.06 -15.87 17.62
CA ALA A 489 -12.62 -16.06 17.43
C ALA A 489 -11.90 -16.57 18.70
N LEU A 490 -12.41 -16.25 19.90
CA LEU A 490 -11.95 -16.79 21.18
C LEU A 490 -12.38 -18.26 21.41
N THR A 491 -13.47 -18.74 20.76
CA THR A 491 -13.95 -20.12 20.88
C THR A 491 -13.09 -21.12 20.11
N GLY A 492 -11.98 -21.52 20.73
CA GLY A 492 -11.22 -22.70 20.34
C GLY A 492 -10.30 -22.47 19.14
N ILE A 493 -10.87 -22.42 17.93
CA ILE A 493 -10.11 -22.52 16.67
C ILE A 493 -9.18 -21.32 16.47
N GLY A 494 -9.68 -20.09 16.58
CA GLY A 494 -8.86 -18.88 16.43
C GLY A 494 -7.72 -18.80 17.46
N LEU A 495 -8.02 -19.06 18.74
CA LEU A 495 -7.00 -19.10 19.78
C LEU A 495 -6.00 -20.25 19.59
N LEU A 496 -6.43 -21.44 19.16
CA LEU A 496 -5.54 -22.58 18.90
C LEU A 496 -4.61 -22.32 17.71
N ALA A 497 -5.09 -21.67 16.64
CA ALA A 497 -4.24 -21.30 15.50
C ALA A 497 -3.13 -20.33 15.93
N ILE A 498 -3.47 -19.35 16.77
CA ILE A 498 -2.51 -18.41 17.37
C ILE A 498 -1.49 -19.15 18.26
N LEU A 499 -1.95 -19.95 19.21
CA LEU A 499 -1.07 -20.66 20.15
C LEU A 499 -0.17 -21.68 19.45
N PHE A 500 -0.69 -22.39 18.44
CA PHE A 500 0.11 -23.32 17.62
C PHE A 500 1.24 -22.59 16.89
N LYS A 501 0.98 -21.42 16.29
CA LYS A 501 2.03 -20.65 15.61
C LYS A 501 3.09 -20.16 16.59
N VAL A 502 2.71 -19.61 17.74
CA VAL A 502 3.66 -19.18 18.79
C VAL A 502 4.54 -20.35 19.26
N ILE A 503 3.96 -21.54 19.50
CA ILE A 503 4.71 -22.74 19.92
C ILE A 503 5.68 -23.22 18.83
N CYS A 504 5.23 -23.34 17.57
CA CYS A 504 6.12 -23.73 16.47
C CYS A 504 7.29 -22.76 16.30
N HIS A 505 7.02 -21.45 16.35
CA HIS A 505 8.04 -20.43 16.21
C HIS A 505 9.03 -20.42 17.39
N ALA A 506 8.55 -20.62 18.63
CA ALA A 506 9.43 -20.79 19.80
C ALA A 506 10.37 -22.00 19.69
N ILE A 507 9.92 -23.09 19.04
CA ILE A 507 10.74 -24.27 18.77
C ILE A 507 11.79 -23.98 17.69
N GLU A 508 11.47 -23.22 16.63
CA GLU A 508 12.45 -22.78 15.63
C GLU A 508 13.52 -21.86 16.25
N VAL A 509 13.09 -20.88 17.04
CA VAL A 509 13.93 -19.96 17.82
C VAL A 509 14.90 -20.74 18.73
N SER A 510 14.37 -21.71 19.50
CA SER A 510 15.17 -22.55 20.40
C SER A 510 16.18 -23.46 19.69
N ASN A 511 16.00 -23.74 18.39
CA ASN A 511 16.95 -24.53 17.59
C ASN A 511 17.97 -23.66 16.82
N GLN A 512 17.77 -22.33 16.76
CA GLN A 512 18.61 -21.42 15.96
C GLN A 512 19.33 -20.31 16.76
N ASN A 513 19.16 -20.22 18.08
CA ASN A 513 19.77 -19.19 18.94
C ASN A 513 19.52 -17.74 18.48
N LYS A 514 18.34 -17.47 17.90
CA LYS A 514 17.87 -16.11 17.58
C LYS A 514 17.10 -15.50 18.78
N PRO A 515 17.10 -14.17 18.97
CA PRO A 515 16.12 -13.53 19.85
C PRO A 515 14.71 -13.57 19.22
N MET A 516 13.65 -13.61 20.03
CA MET A 516 12.27 -13.54 19.52
C MET A 516 11.96 -12.14 18.96
N SER A 517 11.39 -12.08 17.76
CA SER A 517 10.73 -10.88 17.22
C SER A 517 9.21 -11.03 17.30
N PHE A 518 8.53 -9.92 17.62
CA PHE A 518 7.07 -9.86 17.76
C PHE A 518 6.36 -10.17 16.43
N ASN A 519 6.93 -9.68 15.32
CA ASN A 519 6.34 -9.75 13.98
C ASN A 519 6.24 -11.19 13.44
N GLN A 520 7.23 -12.04 13.75
CA GLN A 520 7.28 -13.40 13.23
C GLN A 520 6.18 -14.31 13.80
N SER A 521 5.58 -13.96 14.94
CA SER A 521 4.51 -14.75 15.57
C SER A 521 3.14 -14.65 14.84
N PHE A 522 2.90 -13.65 13.98
CA PHE A 522 1.60 -13.38 13.32
C PHE A 522 1.82 -12.77 11.92
N PHE A 523 1.44 -13.32 10.76
CA PHE A 523 0.55 -14.45 10.38
C PHE A 523 1.25 -15.26 9.25
N PHE A 524 0.70 -15.85 8.16
CA PHE A 524 -0.63 -16.20 7.63
C PHE A 524 -0.45 -17.51 6.79
N ALA A 525 -1.52 -18.13 6.28
CA ALA A 525 -1.43 -19.32 5.40
C ALA A 525 -2.57 -19.37 4.34
N LYS A 526 -2.52 -20.33 3.40
CA LYS A 526 -3.55 -20.53 2.35
C LYS A 526 -4.94 -20.83 2.96
N PRO A 527 -6.03 -20.16 2.51
CA PRO A 527 -7.39 -20.61 2.78
C PRO A 527 -7.75 -21.82 1.89
N LYS A 528 -8.50 -22.78 2.43
CA LYS A 528 -8.86 -24.02 1.73
C LYS A 528 -10.02 -23.92 0.76
N THR A 529 -10.76 -22.81 0.75
CA THR A 529 -11.83 -22.59 -0.23
C THR A 529 -11.28 -22.60 -1.65
N GLN A 530 -10.10 -22.00 -1.89
CA GLN A 530 -9.46 -22.05 -3.21
C GLN A 530 -9.08 -23.48 -3.64
N GLU A 531 -8.60 -24.34 -2.72
CA GLU A 531 -8.34 -25.76 -3.04
C GLU A 531 -9.64 -26.51 -3.38
N PHE A 532 -10.78 -26.13 -2.79
CA PHE A 532 -12.07 -26.77 -3.00
C PHE A 532 -12.80 -26.23 -4.25
N GLU A 533 -12.62 -24.95 -4.56
CA GLU A 533 -13.07 -24.30 -5.80
C GLU A 533 -12.29 -24.87 -6.99
N GLU A 534 -10.95 -24.98 -6.89
CA GLU A 534 -10.10 -25.69 -7.86
C GLU A 534 -10.51 -27.17 -8.01
N GLU A 535 -10.75 -27.92 -6.92
CA GLU A 535 -11.18 -29.34 -6.98
C GLU A 535 -12.61 -29.50 -7.57
N ILE A 536 -13.49 -28.50 -7.43
CA ILE A 536 -14.83 -28.48 -8.07
C ILE A 536 -14.74 -28.12 -9.55
N GLU A 537 -13.99 -27.09 -9.92
CA GLU A 537 -13.83 -26.64 -11.31
C GLU A 537 -13.14 -27.73 -12.16
N ASP A 538 -12.10 -28.37 -11.62
CA ASP A 538 -11.42 -29.53 -12.22
C ASP A 538 -12.34 -30.77 -12.26
N SER A 539 -13.36 -30.86 -11.41
CA SER A 539 -14.39 -31.92 -11.46
C SER A 539 -15.48 -31.66 -12.50
N LEU A 540 -15.91 -30.41 -12.67
CA LEU A 540 -16.87 -29.99 -13.70
C LEU A 540 -16.26 -30.13 -15.10
N ASN A 541 -14.99 -29.75 -15.28
CA ASN A 541 -14.26 -29.90 -16.54
C ASN A 541 -13.94 -31.37 -16.91
N ARG A 542 -14.21 -32.34 -16.01
CA ARG A 542 -14.12 -33.78 -16.28
C ARG A 542 -15.49 -34.46 -16.48
N ALA A 543 -16.59 -33.72 -16.41
CA ALA A 543 -17.94 -34.24 -16.57
C ALA A 543 -18.43 -34.12 -18.04
N ASP A 544 -18.04 -35.07 -18.89
CA ASP A 544 -18.55 -35.18 -20.27
C ASP A 544 -20.07 -35.44 -20.27
N PHE A 545 -20.87 -34.40 -20.54
CA PHE A 545 -22.33 -34.52 -20.70
C PHE A 545 -22.68 -35.08 -22.09
N THR A 546 -22.69 -36.41 -22.20
CA THR A 546 -23.18 -37.14 -23.39
C THR A 546 -24.36 -38.06 -23.05
N ALA A 547 -25.56 -37.48 -22.91
CA ALA A 547 -26.85 -38.16 -22.89
C ALA A 547 -27.97 -37.21 -23.37
#